data_AF-A0A328PK84-F1
#
_entry.id   AF-A0A328PK84-F1
#
_cell.length_a   1.000
_cell.length_b   1.000
_cell.length_c   1.000
_cell.angle_alpha   90.00
_cell.angle_beta   90.00
_cell.angle_gamma   90.00
#
_symmetry.space_group_name_H-M   'P 1'
#
loop_
_entity.id
_entity.type
_entity.pdbx_description
1 polymer ?
#
loop_
_entity_poly.entity_id
_entity_poly.type
_entity_poly.pdbx_seq_one_letter_code
_entity_poly.pdbx_strand_id
1 'polypeptide(L)'
;MKKFKTKIIILIILITSILTFSASQSFIFVLDRENFSYNQQKIELIINNVSYAELHFYSNYAFFKNYFNLSSWKNNQKYVIQLGLNIQTLWQNENQKILNLYKNNFLSPNGTKIGEVVLYKSNNTQLDFVDIYFFVPEFYVSYNISNDIIFEFFPPYPGNAPWYESIISNVILESNLPPLHVYIGLEIFDEFNFLSSGSNLQFVSSPNIYLNSGIQNFNVKIGSNLGNIYNNYFSLLLSEYSNLGSPENGLHVGDVEIYIPMEGGYFSYQAIPVYYKIPSPNIEILLGDSFYLTFDPANPQNNYISKVPVTINSSIPTYTINLSLDIFDEYNFIEEYIYLINDQTISIDSEIYSFDIELKADFADLWNENKEFILSQFNESILTVEDQIHIGEVYITITSSSS
;
A
#
# COMPACT_ATOMS: atom_id res chain seq x y z
N MET A 1 -61.47 10.83 -54.38
CA MET A 1 -62.07 9.62 -53.78
C MET A 1 -61.20 8.43 -54.15
N LYS A 2 -60.83 7.62 -53.15
CA LYS A 2 -60.16 6.30 -53.19
C LYS A 2 -58.74 6.20 -53.81
N LYS A 3 -57.78 6.22 -52.86
CA LYS A 3 -56.47 5.57 -52.90
C LYS A 3 -56.58 4.11 -53.38
N PHE A 4 -55.70 3.70 -54.29
CA PHE A 4 -55.15 2.34 -54.29
C PHE A 4 -53.63 2.45 -54.26
N LYS A 5 -53.07 2.17 -53.08
CA LYS A 5 -51.64 1.94 -52.90
C LYS A 5 -51.33 0.57 -53.47
N THR A 6 -50.71 0.50 -54.64
CA THR A 6 -50.11 -0.74 -55.12
C THR A 6 -48.82 -0.96 -54.33
N LYS A 7 -48.90 -1.71 -53.24
CA LYS A 7 -47.72 -2.24 -52.55
C LYS A 7 -47.04 -3.21 -53.51
N ILE A 8 -45.96 -2.79 -54.14
CA ILE A 8 -45.01 -3.72 -54.76
C ILE A 8 -44.30 -4.41 -53.60
N ILE A 9 -44.73 -5.64 -53.31
CA ILE A 9 -44.01 -6.56 -52.42
C ILE A 9 -42.85 -7.09 -53.26
N ILE A 10 -41.66 -6.54 -53.06
CA ILE A 10 -40.43 -7.14 -53.59
C ILE A 10 -40.14 -8.33 -52.68
N LEU A 11 -40.64 -9.50 -53.08
CA LEU A 11 -40.30 -10.78 -52.49
C LEU A 11 -38.90 -11.14 -53.01
N ILE A 12 -37.85 -10.77 -52.27
CA ILE A 12 -36.51 -11.30 -52.50
C ILE A 12 -36.51 -12.73 -51.98
N ILE A 13 -36.89 -13.66 -52.85
CA ILE A 13 -36.61 -15.08 -52.65
C ILE A 13 -35.14 -15.29 -53.05
N LEU A 14 -34.26 -15.30 -52.06
CA LEU A 14 -32.92 -15.86 -52.22
C LEU A 14 -33.06 -17.38 -52.09
N ILE A 15 -33.42 -18.09 -53.17
CA ILE A 15 -33.16 -19.53 -53.26
C ILE A 15 -31.67 -19.68 -53.55
N THR A 16 -30.84 -19.58 -52.53
CA THR A 16 -29.59 -20.34 -52.53
C THR A 16 -29.99 -21.78 -52.25
N SER A 17 -30.08 -22.58 -53.30
CA SER A 17 -30.12 -24.03 -53.18
C SER A 17 -28.78 -24.50 -52.60
N ILE A 18 -28.63 -24.41 -51.28
CA ILE A 18 -27.68 -25.25 -50.57
C ILE A 18 -28.33 -26.62 -50.59
N LEU A 19 -27.90 -27.46 -51.52
CA LEU A 19 -28.06 -28.90 -51.35
C LEU A 19 -27.30 -29.25 -50.07
N THR A 20 -27.99 -29.25 -48.94
CA THR A 20 -27.46 -29.75 -47.68
C THR A 20 -27.37 -31.27 -47.81
N PHE A 21 -26.28 -31.74 -48.41
CA PHE A 21 -25.90 -33.14 -48.34
C PHE A 21 -25.30 -33.36 -46.95
N SER A 22 -26.08 -33.96 -46.07
CA SER A 22 -25.55 -34.57 -44.85
C SER A 22 -25.54 -36.06 -45.11
N ALA A 23 -24.40 -36.71 -44.91
CA ALA A 23 -24.41 -38.15 -44.65
C ALA A 23 -25.40 -38.41 -43.51
N SER A 24 -26.19 -39.50 -43.56
CA SER A 24 -27.17 -39.85 -42.52
C SER A 24 -26.55 -40.23 -41.16
N GLN A 25 -25.24 -40.06 -41.03
CA GLN A 25 -24.43 -40.41 -39.88
C GLN A 25 -23.70 -39.15 -39.41
N SER A 26 -23.54 -39.00 -38.11
CA SER A 26 -22.85 -37.87 -37.48
C SER A 26 -21.88 -38.37 -36.42
N PHE A 27 -20.81 -37.63 -36.19
CA PHE A 27 -19.95 -37.86 -35.04
C PHE A 27 -20.60 -37.26 -33.79
N ILE A 28 -20.65 -38.01 -32.70
CA ILE A 28 -21.32 -37.61 -31.45
C ILE A 28 -20.37 -37.78 -30.28
N PHE A 29 -19.88 -36.68 -29.72
CA PHE A 29 -19.01 -36.71 -28.54
C PHE A 29 -19.76 -36.22 -27.32
N VAL A 30 -19.57 -36.89 -26.19
CA VAL A 30 -20.23 -36.57 -24.92
C VAL A 30 -19.17 -36.17 -23.90
N LEU A 31 -19.37 -35.03 -23.23
CA LEU A 31 -18.55 -34.59 -22.10
C LEU A 31 -19.09 -35.22 -20.82
N ASP A 32 -18.76 -36.48 -20.58
CA ASP A 32 -19.10 -37.17 -19.34
C ASP A 32 -17.86 -37.79 -18.68
N ARG A 33 -18.02 -38.23 -17.43
CA ARG A 33 -16.95 -38.83 -16.65
C ARG A 33 -16.53 -40.21 -17.13
N GLU A 34 -17.47 -40.98 -17.68
CA GLU A 34 -17.25 -42.36 -18.11
C GLU A 34 -16.42 -42.42 -19.40
N ASN A 35 -16.55 -41.40 -20.25
CA ASN A 35 -15.90 -41.23 -21.54
C ASN A 35 -14.86 -40.11 -21.53
N PHE A 36 -14.31 -39.76 -20.36
CA PHE A 36 -13.41 -38.62 -20.18
C PHE A 36 -12.05 -38.76 -20.92
N SER A 37 -11.73 -39.96 -21.41
CA SER A 37 -10.49 -40.24 -22.14
C SER A 37 -10.60 -39.92 -23.64
N TYR A 38 -9.62 -40.35 -24.43
CA TYR A 38 -9.65 -40.20 -25.88
C TYR A 38 -10.80 -41.04 -26.49
N ASN A 39 -11.75 -40.37 -27.12
CA ASN A 39 -12.89 -41.01 -27.78
C ASN A 39 -12.69 -40.97 -29.30
N GLN A 40 -12.79 -42.11 -29.96
CA GLN A 40 -12.60 -42.22 -31.40
C GLN A 40 -13.79 -42.90 -32.07
N GLN A 41 -14.29 -42.26 -33.12
CA GLN A 41 -15.42 -42.74 -33.90
C GLN A 41 -15.03 -42.90 -35.36
N LYS A 42 -15.70 -43.82 -36.04
CA LYS A 42 -15.47 -44.11 -37.45
C LYS A 42 -16.79 -44.16 -38.19
N ILE A 43 -16.83 -43.48 -39.33
CA ILE A 43 -17.97 -43.43 -40.26
C ILE A 43 -17.50 -43.94 -41.63
N GLU A 44 -18.30 -44.79 -42.26
CA GLU A 44 -18.03 -45.32 -43.59
C GLU A 44 -19.07 -44.81 -44.58
N LEU A 45 -18.61 -44.13 -45.63
CA LEU A 45 -19.45 -43.49 -46.62
C LEU A 45 -19.31 -44.17 -47.98
N ILE A 46 -20.43 -44.35 -48.69
CA ILE A 46 -20.44 -44.86 -50.06
C ILE A 46 -20.40 -43.65 -51.00
N ILE A 47 -19.22 -43.02 -51.11
CA ILE A 47 -18.99 -41.82 -51.92
C ILE A 47 -17.74 -42.03 -52.79
N ASN A 48 -17.87 -41.72 -54.07
CA ASN A 48 -16.78 -41.79 -55.03
C ASN A 48 -16.06 -40.43 -55.18
N ASN A 49 -14.80 -40.46 -55.61
CA ASN A 49 -13.98 -39.29 -55.94
C ASN A 49 -13.62 -38.35 -54.78
N VAL A 50 -13.73 -38.80 -53.53
CA VAL A 50 -13.16 -38.08 -52.37
C VAL A 50 -11.63 -38.13 -52.45
N SER A 51 -11.00 -36.96 -52.41
CA SER A 51 -9.55 -36.80 -52.44
C SER A 51 -8.97 -36.51 -51.06
N TYR A 52 -9.64 -35.68 -50.25
CA TYR A 52 -9.26 -35.38 -48.88
C TYR A 52 -10.47 -34.93 -48.05
N ALA A 53 -10.31 -34.92 -46.73
CA ALA A 53 -11.29 -34.47 -45.76
C ALA A 53 -10.67 -33.37 -44.88
N GLU A 54 -11.47 -32.39 -44.47
CA GLU A 54 -11.06 -31.31 -43.56
C GLU A 54 -12.04 -31.12 -42.41
N LEU A 55 -11.52 -30.66 -41.27
CA LEU A 55 -12.31 -30.28 -40.10
C LEU A 55 -12.67 -28.79 -40.14
N HIS A 56 -13.96 -28.50 -40.15
CA HIS A 56 -14.50 -27.15 -40.15
C HIS A 56 -15.36 -26.97 -38.90
N PHE A 57 -15.06 -25.95 -38.08
CA PHE A 57 -15.81 -25.63 -36.87
C PHE A 57 -16.47 -24.27 -37.00
N TYR A 58 -17.65 -24.09 -36.41
CA TYR A 58 -18.22 -22.76 -36.28
C TYR A 58 -17.33 -21.87 -35.39
N SER A 59 -17.39 -20.56 -35.58
CA SER A 59 -16.50 -19.59 -34.91
C SER A 59 -16.43 -19.77 -33.39
N ASN A 60 -17.58 -20.00 -32.74
CA ASN A 60 -17.67 -20.15 -31.28
C ASN A 60 -17.02 -21.46 -30.78
N TYR A 61 -16.80 -22.43 -31.67
CA TYR A 61 -16.24 -23.75 -31.37
C TYR A 61 -14.89 -23.99 -32.06
N ALA A 62 -14.27 -22.97 -32.67
CA ALA A 62 -12.99 -23.11 -33.38
C ALA A 62 -11.87 -23.67 -32.50
N PHE A 63 -11.94 -23.46 -31.17
CA PHE A 63 -10.98 -23.99 -30.21
C PHE A 63 -10.95 -25.51 -30.15
N PHE A 64 -12.05 -26.19 -30.49
CA PHE A 64 -12.10 -27.65 -30.55
C PHE A 64 -11.09 -28.24 -31.54
N LYS A 65 -10.72 -27.49 -32.59
CA LYS A 65 -9.80 -27.95 -33.66
C LYS A 65 -8.50 -28.54 -33.13
N ASN A 66 -7.96 -27.98 -32.05
CA ASN A 66 -6.68 -28.41 -31.47
C ASN A 66 -6.77 -29.74 -30.72
N TYR A 67 -7.98 -30.22 -30.44
CA TYR A 67 -8.24 -31.43 -29.65
C TYR A 67 -8.76 -32.58 -30.50
N PHE A 68 -9.04 -32.33 -31.78
CA PHE A 68 -9.51 -33.32 -32.74
C PHE A 68 -8.36 -33.88 -33.59
N ASN A 69 -8.41 -35.19 -33.84
CA ASN A 69 -7.54 -35.86 -34.79
C ASN A 69 -8.40 -36.47 -35.90
N LEU A 70 -8.27 -35.92 -37.11
CA LEU A 70 -8.95 -36.41 -38.30
C LEU A 70 -8.01 -37.31 -39.10
N SER A 71 -8.47 -38.51 -39.40
CA SER A 71 -7.85 -39.42 -40.35
C SER A 71 -8.89 -39.91 -41.35
N SER A 72 -8.50 -40.08 -42.60
CA SER A 72 -9.41 -40.54 -43.64
C SER A 72 -8.66 -41.35 -44.70
N TRP A 73 -9.31 -42.38 -45.23
CA TRP A 73 -8.73 -43.24 -46.24
C TRP A 73 -9.80 -43.95 -47.05
N LYS A 74 -9.43 -44.43 -48.23
CA LYS A 74 -10.29 -45.26 -49.06
C LYS A 74 -10.13 -46.73 -48.66
N ASN A 75 -11.25 -47.42 -48.45
CA ASN A 75 -11.30 -48.85 -48.19
C ASN A 75 -12.28 -49.51 -49.18
N ASN A 76 -11.77 -50.12 -50.24
CA ASN A 76 -12.57 -50.66 -51.35
C ASN A 76 -13.48 -49.60 -52.00
N GLN A 77 -14.80 -49.83 -52.02
CA GLN A 77 -15.82 -48.90 -52.54
C GLN A 77 -16.30 -47.88 -51.49
N LYS A 78 -15.74 -47.90 -50.27
CA LYS A 78 -16.13 -46.99 -49.19
C LYS A 78 -15.02 -46.01 -48.88
N TYR A 79 -15.41 -44.80 -48.49
CA TYR A 79 -14.52 -43.82 -47.90
C TYR A 79 -14.71 -43.86 -46.37
N VAL A 80 -13.61 -44.00 -45.64
CA VAL A 80 -13.62 -44.07 -44.18
C VAL A 80 -13.14 -42.75 -43.61
N ILE A 81 -13.92 -42.20 -42.70
CA ILE A 81 -13.53 -41.05 -41.86
C ILE A 81 -13.44 -41.55 -40.43
N GLN A 82 -12.32 -41.26 -39.78
CA GLN A 82 -12.12 -41.52 -38.37
C GLN A 82 -11.76 -40.22 -37.68
N LEU A 83 -12.57 -39.86 -36.69
CA LEU A 83 -12.43 -38.65 -35.92
C LEU A 83 -12.25 -39.00 -34.44
N GLY A 84 -11.13 -38.58 -33.86
CA GLY A 84 -10.84 -38.73 -32.44
C GLY A 84 -10.88 -37.40 -31.71
N LEU A 85 -11.41 -37.37 -30.51
CA LEU A 85 -11.42 -36.20 -29.61
C LEU A 85 -10.68 -36.54 -28.32
N ASN A 86 -9.71 -35.69 -27.96
CA ASN A 86 -9.06 -35.75 -26.65
C ASN A 86 -9.87 -34.94 -25.62
N ILE A 87 -10.89 -35.58 -25.03
CA ILE A 87 -11.85 -34.94 -24.12
C ILE A 87 -11.17 -34.44 -22.84
N GLN A 88 -10.27 -35.23 -22.26
CA GLN A 88 -9.51 -34.85 -21.07
C GLN A 88 -8.72 -33.55 -21.29
N THR A 89 -7.92 -33.49 -22.35
CA THR A 89 -7.09 -32.30 -22.61
C THR A 89 -7.93 -31.09 -22.99
N LEU A 90 -9.04 -31.29 -23.71
CA LEU A 90 -10.02 -30.24 -23.97
C LEU A 90 -10.57 -29.67 -22.66
N TRP A 91 -11.04 -30.52 -21.76
CA TRP A 91 -11.62 -30.11 -20.48
C TRP A 91 -10.62 -29.40 -19.57
N GLN A 92 -9.41 -29.94 -19.43
CA GLN A 92 -8.38 -29.36 -18.57
C GLN A 92 -7.96 -27.96 -19.03
N ASN A 93 -7.96 -27.71 -20.34
CA ASN A 93 -7.54 -26.43 -20.90
C ASN A 93 -8.70 -25.43 -21.06
N GLU A 94 -9.94 -25.89 -21.26
CA GLU A 94 -11.06 -25.05 -21.71
C GLU A 94 -12.33 -25.18 -20.85
N ASN A 95 -12.27 -25.78 -19.64
CA ASN A 95 -13.44 -26.00 -18.77
C ASN A 95 -14.29 -24.74 -18.54
N GLN A 96 -13.69 -23.59 -18.20
CA GLN A 96 -14.41 -22.34 -17.95
C GLN A 96 -15.16 -21.86 -19.19
N LYS A 97 -14.55 -22.01 -20.37
CA LYS A 97 -15.15 -21.64 -21.65
C LYS A 97 -16.33 -22.56 -21.99
N ILE A 98 -16.16 -23.87 -21.80
CA ILE A 98 -17.22 -24.86 -22.03
C ILE A 98 -18.40 -24.61 -21.07
N LEU A 99 -18.12 -24.40 -19.78
CA LEU A 99 -19.14 -24.09 -18.77
C LEU A 99 -19.87 -22.78 -19.08
N ASN A 100 -19.15 -21.75 -19.54
CA ASN A 100 -19.77 -20.49 -19.98
C ASN A 100 -20.63 -20.68 -21.23
N LEU A 101 -20.19 -21.46 -22.22
CA LEU A 101 -21.00 -21.75 -23.40
C LEU A 101 -22.27 -22.50 -23.01
N TYR A 102 -22.19 -23.46 -22.10
CA TYR A 102 -23.37 -24.16 -21.58
C TYR A 102 -24.32 -23.22 -20.84
N LYS A 103 -23.81 -22.42 -19.88
CA LYS A 103 -24.61 -21.45 -19.11
C LYS A 103 -25.35 -20.44 -20.00
N ASN A 104 -24.75 -20.08 -21.13
CA ASN A 104 -25.32 -19.16 -22.11
C ASN A 104 -26.11 -19.87 -23.23
N ASN A 105 -26.47 -21.15 -23.07
CA ASN A 105 -27.24 -21.96 -24.03
C ASN A 105 -26.57 -22.17 -25.40
N PHE A 106 -25.26 -21.98 -25.51
CA PHE A 106 -24.47 -22.30 -26.70
C PHE A 106 -23.96 -23.75 -26.71
N LEU A 107 -24.12 -24.49 -25.61
CA LEU A 107 -24.00 -25.94 -25.56
C LEU A 107 -25.24 -26.48 -24.85
N SER A 108 -25.70 -27.66 -25.24
CA SER A 108 -26.96 -28.24 -24.74
C SER A 108 -26.82 -29.73 -24.41
N PRO A 109 -27.68 -30.24 -23.49
CA PRO A 109 -27.77 -31.67 -23.19
C PRO A 109 -28.36 -32.49 -24.34
N ASN A 110 -29.07 -31.84 -25.27
CA ASN A 110 -29.65 -32.48 -26.45
C ASN A 110 -28.67 -32.54 -27.64
N GLY A 111 -27.42 -32.12 -27.42
CA GLY A 111 -26.39 -32.07 -28.44
C GLY A 111 -26.36 -30.74 -29.18
N THR A 112 -25.15 -30.31 -29.51
CA THR A 112 -24.91 -29.07 -30.24
C THR A 112 -24.06 -29.37 -31.46
N LYS A 113 -24.48 -28.97 -32.66
CA LYS A 113 -23.63 -29.05 -33.85
C LYS A 113 -22.50 -28.05 -33.69
N ILE A 114 -21.28 -28.54 -33.49
CA ILE A 114 -20.09 -27.70 -33.28
C ILE A 114 -19.29 -27.48 -34.57
N GLY A 115 -19.49 -28.34 -35.57
CA GLY A 115 -18.77 -28.30 -36.82
C GLY A 115 -19.13 -29.48 -37.72
N GLU A 116 -18.27 -29.72 -38.70
CA GLU A 116 -18.44 -30.74 -39.71
C GLU A 116 -17.08 -31.21 -40.26
N VAL A 117 -17.03 -32.47 -40.69
CA VAL A 117 -15.96 -32.98 -41.55
C VAL A 117 -16.42 -32.81 -42.99
N VAL A 118 -15.75 -31.95 -43.74
CA VAL A 118 -16.09 -31.63 -45.13
C VAL A 118 -15.23 -32.47 -46.07
N LEU A 119 -15.87 -33.09 -47.07
CA LEU A 119 -15.21 -33.94 -48.06
C LEU A 119 -15.02 -33.20 -49.36
N TYR A 120 -13.82 -33.29 -49.93
CA TYR A 120 -13.44 -32.56 -51.14
C TYR A 120 -12.96 -33.46 -52.26
N LYS A 121 -13.18 -33.01 -53.50
CA LYS A 121 -12.44 -33.45 -54.68
C LYS A 121 -11.06 -32.80 -54.74
N SER A 122 -10.17 -33.33 -55.60
CA SER A 122 -8.84 -32.78 -55.85
C SER A 122 -8.84 -31.35 -56.42
N ASN A 123 -9.97 -30.87 -56.92
CA ASN A 123 -10.17 -29.51 -57.41
C ASN A 123 -10.82 -28.57 -56.38
N ASN A 124 -10.79 -28.93 -55.08
CA ASN A 124 -11.36 -28.19 -53.95
C ASN A 124 -12.89 -28.01 -54.01
N THR A 125 -13.60 -28.77 -54.85
CA THR A 125 -15.07 -28.78 -54.83
C THR A 125 -15.57 -29.66 -53.68
N GLN A 126 -16.40 -29.11 -52.81
CA GLN A 126 -17.07 -29.84 -51.74
C GLN A 126 -18.01 -30.91 -52.33
N LEU A 127 -17.92 -32.12 -51.78
CA LEU A 127 -18.72 -33.29 -52.17
C LEU A 127 -19.88 -33.53 -51.21
N ASP A 128 -19.56 -33.58 -49.94
CA ASP A 128 -20.48 -33.96 -48.86
C ASP A 128 -19.87 -33.50 -47.52
N PHE A 129 -20.64 -33.59 -46.45
CA PHE A 129 -20.15 -33.35 -45.10
C PHE A 129 -20.77 -34.31 -44.07
N VAL A 130 -20.05 -34.49 -42.96
CA VAL A 130 -20.50 -35.25 -41.80
C VAL A 130 -20.52 -34.32 -40.59
N ASP A 131 -21.71 -34.13 -40.01
CA ASP A 131 -21.87 -33.28 -38.85
C ASP A 131 -21.12 -33.81 -37.62
N ILE A 132 -20.64 -32.88 -36.80
CA ILE A 132 -20.03 -33.14 -35.50
C ILE A 132 -20.90 -32.52 -34.42
N TYR A 133 -21.44 -33.36 -33.55
CA TYR A 133 -22.21 -32.95 -32.38
C TYR A 133 -21.40 -33.14 -31.10
N PHE A 134 -21.51 -32.17 -30.20
CA PHE A 134 -20.97 -32.21 -28.86
C PHE A 134 -22.09 -32.08 -27.84
N PHE A 135 -22.17 -33.03 -26.92
CA PHE A 135 -23.18 -33.14 -25.89
C PHE A 135 -22.54 -32.80 -24.55
N VAL A 136 -23.14 -31.85 -23.84
CA VAL A 136 -22.77 -31.53 -22.46
C VAL A 136 -23.97 -31.91 -21.60
N PRO A 137 -23.89 -32.98 -20.80
CA PRO A 137 -25.00 -33.37 -19.93
C PRO A 137 -25.30 -32.24 -18.94
N GLU A 138 -26.53 -32.23 -18.41
CA GLU A 138 -26.87 -31.31 -17.33
C GLU A 138 -25.92 -31.53 -16.17
N PHE A 139 -25.07 -30.54 -15.89
CA PHE A 139 -24.17 -30.61 -14.77
C PHE A 139 -24.80 -30.02 -13.52
N TYR A 140 -24.49 -30.63 -12.39
CA TYR A 140 -24.80 -30.09 -11.07
C TYR A 140 -23.53 -29.98 -10.24
N VAL A 141 -23.53 -29.00 -9.36
CA VAL A 141 -22.56 -28.86 -8.28
C VAL A 141 -23.39 -28.57 -7.05
N SER A 142 -23.45 -29.53 -6.14
CA SER A 142 -24.02 -29.34 -4.81
C SER A 142 -22.87 -29.36 -3.81
N TYR A 143 -23.00 -28.55 -2.77
CA TYR A 143 -22.08 -28.61 -1.65
C TYR A 143 -22.86 -28.54 -0.35
N ASN A 144 -22.34 -29.21 0.66
CA ASN A 144 -22.82 -29.12 2.03
C ASN A 144 -21.64 -28.74 2.93
N ILE A 145 -21.89 -27.81 3.83
CA ILE A 145 -20.91 -27.31 4.79
C ILE A 145 -21.36 -27.80 6.15
N SER A 146 -20.49 -28.46 6.90
CA SER A 146 -20.87 -29.06 8.18
C SER A 146 -21.29 -28.03 9.22
N ASN A 147 -20.64 -26.86 9.22
CA ASN A 147 -20.92 -25.74 10.11
C ASN A 147 -20.59 -24.41 9.42
N ASP A 148 -21.35 -23.37 9.73
CA ASP A 148 -20.95 -22.00 9.37
C ASP A 148 -19.65 -21.63 10.10
N ILE A 149 -18.78 -20.89 9.41
CA ILE A 149 -17.59 -20.32 10.04
C ILE A 149 -18.01 -18.98 10.65
N ILE A 150 -18.35 -19.02 11.94
CA ILE A 150 -18.79 -17.85 12.70
C ILE A 150 -17.63 -17.40 13.58
N PHE A 151 -17.09 -16.21 13.30
CA PHE A 151 -16.21 -15.53 14.24
C PHE A 151 -17.08 -14.66 15.15
N GLU A 152 -17.18 -14.99 16.44
CA GLU A 152 -17.85 -14.14 17.41
C GLU A 152 -16.87 -13.06 17.90
N PHE A 153 -17.25 -11.80 17.72
CA PHE A 153 -16.39 -10.65 18.06
C PHE A 153 -16.88 -10.01 19.36
N PHE A 154 -16.12 -10.20 20.45
CA PHE A 154 -16.39 -9.59 21.75
C PHE A 154 -15.23 -8.66 22.17
N PRO A 155 -15.46 -7.34 22.33
CA PRO A 155 -14.51 -6.43 22.98
C PRO A 155 -14.63 -6.52 24.53
N PRO A 156 -13.52 -6.53 25.30
CA PRO A 156 -12.14 -6.62 24.84
C PRO A 156 -11.82 -8.06 24.42
N TYR A 157 -11.28 -8.22 23.21
CA TYR A 157 -10.88 -9.53 22.72
C TYR A 157 -9.63 -9.95 23.50
N PRO A 158 -9.60 -11.10 24.19
CA PRO A 158 -8.49 -11.48 25.06
C PRO A 158 -7.26 -11.86 24.22
N GLY A 159 -6.49 -10.87 23.76
CA GLY A 159 -5.28 -11.10 22.97
C GLY A 159 -4.04 -11.01 23.84
N ASN A 160 -3.40 -12.13 24.16
CA ASN A 160 -2.06 -12.15 24.74
C ASN A 160 -1.08 -13.07 23.97
N ALA A 161 -1.37 -13.43 22.72
CA ALA A 161 -0.52 -14.35 21.96
C ALA A 161 -0.66 -14.21 20.43
N PRO A 162 0.36 -14.59 19.63
CA PRO A 162 0.38 -14.50 18.16
C PRO A 162 -0.50 -15.55 17.42
N TRP A 163 -1.68 -15.90 17.94
CA TRP A 163 -2.41 -17.11 17.51
C TRP A 163 -3.69 -16.76 16.75
N TYR A 164 -3.76 -17.20 15.49
CA TYR A 164 -4.95 -17.21 14.68
C TYR A 164 -6.01 -18.10 15.35
N GLU A 165 -7.04 -17.50 15.96
CA GLU A 165 -8.28 -18.24 16.16
C GLU A 165 -8.69 -18.76 14.78
N SER A 166 -8.82 -20.08 14.68
CA SER A 166 -9.02 -20.72 13.39
C SER A 166 -10.10 -21.75 13.48
N ILE A 167 -11.11 -21.56 12.64
CA ILE A 167 -12.31 -22.37 12.62
C ILE A 167 -12.20 -23.28 11.40
N ILE A 168 -12.49 -24.56 11.63
CA ILE A 168 -12.48 -25.59 10.60
C ILE A 168 -13.91 -25.90 10.24
N SER A 169 -14.22 -25.89 8.95
CA SER A 169 -15.47 -26.43 8.42
C SER A 169 -15.19 -27.53 7.41
N ASN A 170 -15.98 -28.60 7.47
CA ASN A 170 -15.91 -29.70 6.51
C ASN A 170 -16.86 -29.41 5.35
N VAL A 171 -16.34 -29.50 4.14
CA VAL A 171 -17.08 -29.30 2.89
C VAL A 171 -17.21 -30.64 2.20
N ILE A 172 -18.46 -31.02 1.93
CA ILE A 172 -18.83 -32.16 1.09
C ILE A 172 -19.28 -31.58 -0.25
N LEU A 173 -18.50 -31.80 -1.30
CA LEU A 173 -18.83 -31.36 -2.64
C LEU A 173 -19.26 -32.56 -3.48
N GLU A 174 -20.44 -32.47 -4.09
CA GLU A 174 -20.94 -33.47 -5.02
C GLU A 174 -21.15 -32.86 -6.41
N SER A 175 -20.66 -33.53 -7.44
CA SER A 175 -20.78 -33.06 -8.82
C SER A 175 -20.62 -34.20 -9.81
N ASN A 176 -21.30 -34.07 -10.96
CA ASN A 176 -21.09 -34.91 -12.13
C ASN A 176 -20.07 -34.32 -13.14
N LEU A 177 -19.46 -33.17 -12.84
CA LEU A 177 -18.44 -32.55 -13.71
C LEU A 177 -17.21 -33.44 -13.86
N PRO A 178 -16.61 -33.56 -15.06
CA PRO A 178 -15.35 -34.29 -15.21
C PRO A 178 -14.22 -33.70 -14.35
N PRO A 179 -13.14 -34.45 -14.10
CA PRO A 179 -12.12 -34.03 -13.14
C PRO A 179 -11.59 -32.61 -13.32
N LEU A 180 -11.58 -31.80 -12.27
CA LEU A 180 -11.19 -30.38 -12.30
C LEU A 180 -10.72 -29.85 -10.93
N HIS A 181 -9.95 -28.75 -10.95
CA HIS A 181 -9.56 -28.04 -9.73
C HIS A 181 -10.64 -27.05 -9.28
N VAL A 182 -11.13 -27.20 -8.05
CA VAL A 182 -12.08 -26.28 -7.42
C VAL A 182 -11.37 -25.44 -6.38
N TYR A 183 -11.78 -24.18 -6.32
CA TYR A 183 -11.34 -23.18 -5.35
C TYR A 183 -12.53 -22.74 -4.53
N ILE A 184 -12.33 -22.60 -3.22
CA ILE A 184 -13.32 -21.95 -2.36
C ILE A 184 -12.90 -20.51 -2.16
N GLY A 185 -13.84 -19.60 -2.44
CA GLY A 185 -13.74 -18.19 -2.08
C GLY A 185 -14.44 -17.92 -0.75
N LEU A 186 -14.10 -16.81 -0.11
CA LEU A 186 -14.86 -16.25 1.01
C LEU A 186 -15.73 -15.13 0.46
N GLU A 187 -17.03 -15.22 0.70
CA GLU A 187 -17.94 -14.10 0.49
C GLU A 187 -17.95 -13.26 1.77
N ILE A 188 -17.52 -12.00 1.65
CA ILE A 188 -17.51 -11.03 2.74
C ILE A 188 -18.54 -9.97 2.36
N PHE A 189 -19.55 -9.75 3.21
CA PHE A 189 -20.56 -8.71 2.98
C PHE A 189 -19.90 -7.32 2.99
N ASP A 190 -20.43 -6.40 2.18
CA ASP A 190 -19.85 -5.06 1.98
C ASP A 190 -19.65 -4.28 3.29
N GLU A 191 -20.54 -4.47 4.26
CA GLU A 191 -20.47 -3.87 5.60
C GLU A 191 -19.26 -4.36 6.43
N PHE A 192 -18.68 -5.50 6.07
CA PHE A 192 -17.50 -6.10 6.68
C PHE A 192 -16.28 -6.10 5.76
N ASN A 193 -16.27 -5.25 4.72
CA ASN A 193 -15.17 -5.25 3.74
C ASN A 193 -13.81 -4.89 4.37
N PHE A 194 -13.77 -4.27 5.56
CA PHE A 194 -12.52 -4.10 6.30
C PHE A 194 -11.85 -5.44 6.68
N LEU A 195 -12.61 -6.54 6.78
CA LEU A 195 -12.08 -7.89 6.99
C LEU A 195 -11.34 -8.44 5.77
N SER A 196 -11.59 -7.90 4.57
CA SER A 196 -10.87 -8.26 3.35
C SER A 196 -9.51 -7.56 3.23
N SER A 197 -9.24 -6.55 4.08
CA SER A 197 -7.98 -5.81 4.08
C SER A 197 -6.89 -6.57 4.87
N GLY A 198 -5.72 -6.77 4.26
CA GLY A 198 -4.54 -7.31 4.95
C GLY A 198 -4.66 -8.76 5.44
N SER A 199 -4.24 -9.02 6.68
CA SER A 199 -4.23 -10.34 7.33
C SER A 199 -5.42 -10.61 8.27
N ASN A 200 -6.48 -9.81 8.12
CA ASN A 200 -7.61 -9.78 9.06
C ASN A 200 -8.40 -11.08 9.03
N LEU A 201 -8.66 -11.63 7.84
CA LEU A 201 -9.14 -12.99 7.63
C LEU A 201 -8.30 -13.67 6.54
N GLN A 202 -7.83 -14.89 6.80
CA GLN A 202 -7.01 -15.65 5.86
C GLN A 202 -7.37 -17.12 5.86
N PHE A 203 -7.29 -17.75 4.69
CA PHE A 203 -7.24 -19.22 4.62
C PHE A 203 -5.94 -19.71 5.25
N VAL A 204 -6.04 -20.40 6.38
CA VAL A 204 -4.91 -21.10 7.01
C VAL A 204 -4.55 -22.36 6.23
N SER A 205 -5.53 -22.95 5.55
CA SER A 205 -5.32 -24.00 4.56
C SER A 205 -6.02 -23.62 3.26
N SER A 206 -5.27 -23.52 2.16
CA SER A 206 -5.84 -23.25 0.83
C SER A 206 -6.61 -24.48 0.33
N PRO A 207 -7.91 -24.37 0.04
CA PRO A 207 -8.74 -25.49 -0.38
C PRO A 207 -8.68 -25.67 -1.90
N ASN A 208 -7.49 -25.78 -2.48
CA ASN A 208 -7.36 -26.22 -3.86
C ASN A 208 -7.60 -27.73 -3.89
N ILE A 209 -8.81 -28.12 -4.29
CA ILE A 209 -9.24 -29.50 -4.29
C ILE A 209 -9.35 -29.99 -5.72
N TYR A 210 -8.65 -31.08 -6.01
CA TYR A 210 -8.80 -31.77 -7.27
C TYR A 210 -9.99 -32.72 -7.18
N LEU A 211 -11.10 -32.34 -7.83
CA LEU A 211 -12.27 -33.18 -8.01
C LEU A 211 -11.92 -34.31 -8.97
N ASN A 212 -11.82 -35.54 -8.48
CA ASN A 212 -11.63 -36.74 -9.30
C ASN A 212 -12.74 -37.79 -9.09
N SER A 213 -13.62 -37.58 -8.11
CA SER A 213 -14.73 -38.44 -7.74
C SER A 213 -16.04 -37.64 -7.70
N GLY A 214 -17.19 -38.35 -7.70
CA GLY A 214 -18.51 -37.70 -7.78
C GLY A 214 -18.86 -36.96 -6.50
N ILE A 215 -18.20 -37.34 -5.40
CA ILE A 215 -18.35 -36.80 -4.06
C ILE A 215 -16.93 -36.66 -3.50
N GLN A 216 -16.62 -35.52 -2.88
CA GLN A 216 -15.34 -35.27 -2.22
C GLN A 216 -15.52 -34.50 -0.92
N ASN A 217 -14.79 -34.93 0.12
CA ASN A 217 -14.85 -34.38 1.46
C ASN A 217 -13.51 -33.76 1.81
N PHE A 218 -13.50 -32.52 2.29
CA PHE A 218 -12.28 -31.83 2.66
C PHE A 218 -12.54 -30.69 3.65
N ASN A 219 -11.50 -30.32 4.40
CA ASN A 219 -11.60 -29.29 5.42
C ASN A 219 -11.12 -27.93 4.89
N VAL A 220 -11.86 -26.90 5.26
CA VAL A 220 -11.50 -25.49 5.06
C VAL A 220 -11.20 -24.89 6.41
N LYS A 221 -10.02 -24.29 6.55
CA LYS A 221 -9.61 -23.60 7.77
C LYS A 221 -9.39 -22.12 7.49
N ILE A 222 -10.15 -21.27 8.16
CA ILE A 222 -10.01 -19.81 8.10
C ILE A 222 -9.49 -19.33 9.45
N GLY A 223 -8.53 -18.42 9.45
CA GLY A 223 -7.95 -17.80 10.63
C GLY A 223 -8.16 -16.29 10.63
N SER A 224 -8.23 -15.70 11.82
CA SER A 224 -8.37 -14.25 12.02
C SER A 224 -7.19 -13.66 12.81
N ASN A 225 -6.73 -12.47 12.43
CA ASN A 225 -5.74 -11.68 13.17
C ASN A 225 -6.35 -10.46 13.89
N LEU A 226 -7.69 -10.38 13.96
CA LEU A 226 -8.37 -9.21 14.53
C LEU A 226 -8.02 -8.95 16.00
N GLY A 227 -7.71 -9.98 16.79
CA GLY A 227 -7.30 -9.82 18.19
C GLY A 227 -6.06 -8.93 18.36
N ASN A 228 -5.09 -9.02 17.45
CA ASN A 228 -3.91 -8.14 17.46
C ASN A 228 -4.24 -6.71 17.01
N ILE A 229 -5.22 -6.54 16.13
CA ILE A 229 -5.63 -5.23 15.62
C ILE A 229 -6.35 -4.46 16.70
N TYR A 230 -7.31 -5.09 17.39
CA TYR A 230 -8.06 -4.44 18.47
C TYR A 230 -7.18 -4.12 19.68
N ASN A 231 -6.23 -5.00 20.03
CA ASN A 231 -5.24 -4.70 21.06
C ASN A 231 -4.38 -3.47 20.75
N ASN A 232 -4.09 -3.23 19.46
CA ASN A 232 -3.26 -2.10 19.02
C ASN A 232 -4.09 -0.91 18.52
N TYR A 233 -5.42 -0.99 18.52
CA TYR A 233 -6.28 0.03 17.93
C TYR A 233 -6.13 1.38 18.63
N PHE A 234 -5.91 1.37 19.95
CA PHE A 234 -5.57 2.56 20.72
C PHE A 234 -4.24 3.17 20.29
N SER A 235 -3.18 2.35 20.20
CA SER A 235 -1.86 2.80 19.73
C SER A 235 -1.94 3.39 18.32
N LEU A 236 -2.80 2.83 17.46
CA LEU A 236 -3.08 3.35 16.12
C LEU A 236 -3.78 4.72 16.18
N LEU A 237 -4.87 4.85 16.93
CA LEU A 237 -5.60 6.12 17.09
C LEU A 237 -4.71 7.22 17.69
N LEU A 238 -3.91 6.89 18.70
CA LEU A 238 -2.95 7.82 19.29
C LEU A 238 -1.90 8.24 18.27
N SER A 239 -1.39 7.30 17.47
CA SER A 239 -0.42 7.61 16.41
C SER A 239 -1.01 8.48 15.31
N GLU A 240 -2.26 8.25 14.89
CA GLU A 240 -2.94 9.11 13.91
C GLU A 240 -3.20 10.51 14.49
N TYR A 241 -3.62 10.59 15.75
CA TYR A 241 -3.81 11.86 16.45
C TYR A 241 -2.50 12.66 16.57
N SER A 242 -1.38 12.01 16.93
CA SER A 242 -0.05 12.63 16.94
C SER A 242 0.39 13.06 15.52
N ASN A 243 0.16 12.22 14.51
CA ASN A 243 0.50 12.51 13.12
C ASN A 243 -0.30 13.67 12.52
N LEU A 244 -1.49 13.95 13.04
CA LEU A 244 -2.30 15.12 12.66
C LEU A 244 -1.75 16.44 13.22
N GLY A 245 -0.60 16.42 13.90
CA GLY A 245 0.14 17.60 14.32
C GLY A 245 -0.08 18.00 15.78
N SER A 246 -0.67 17.13 16.59
CA SER A 246 -0.85 17.38 18.02
C SER A 246 0.50 17.24 18.74
N PRO A 247 0.97 18.29 19.46
CA PRO A 247 2.24 18.21 20.17
C PRO A 247 2.13 17.25 21.37
N GLU A 248 3.15 16.41 21.57
CA GLU A 248 3.19 15.43 22.67
C GLU A 248 3.44 16.08 24.04
N ASN A 249 3.98 17.31 24.06
CA ASN A 249 4.36 18.06 25.26
C ASN A 249 3.92 19.53 25.13
N GLY A 250 3.43 20.16 26.21
CA GLY A 250 3.04 21.58 26.22
C GLY A 250 2.11 21.94 27.39
N LEU A 251 1.41 23.07 27.28
CA LEU A 251 0.35 23.44 28.22
C LEU A 251 -0.88 22.54 27.97
N HIS A 252 -1.33 21.80 28.97
CA HIS A 252 -2.58 21.02 28.86
C HIS A 252 -3.77 21.96 28.77
N VAL A 253 -4.55 21.88 27.70
CA VAL A 253 -5.69 22.78 27.43
C VAL A 253 -7.05 22.07 27.47
N GLY A 254 -7.06 20.74 27.57
CA GLY A 254 -8.28 19.94 27.67
C GLY A 254 -8.03 18.49 27.27
N ASP A 255 -9.08 17.68 27.35
CA ASP A 255 -9.06 16.27 26.97
C ASP A 255 -10.05 16.00 25.83
N VAL A 256 -9.65 15.18 24.86
CA VAL A 256 -10.56 14.58 23.88
C VAL A 256 -11.02 13.25 24.44
N GLU A 257 -12.33 13.13 24.71
CA GLU A 257 -12.93 11.89 25.19
C GLU A 257 -13.36 11.01 24.02
N ILE A 258 -12.86 9.78 24.00
CA ILE A 258 -13.28 8.74 23.04
C ILE A 258 -14.09 7.69 23.80
N TYR A 259 -15.32 7.50 23.34
CA TYR A 259 -16.23 6.46 23.84
C TYR A 259 -16.23 5.31 22.86
N ILE A 260 -15.68 4.17 23.28
CA ILE A 260 -15.71 2.94 22.47
C ILE A 260 -16.89 2.09 22.95
N PRO A 261 -17.90 1.85 22.11
CA PRO A 261 -19.06 1.05 22.50
C PRO A 261 -18.65 -0.39 22.85
N MET A 262 -19.18 -0.91 23.95
CA MET A 262 -19.01 -2.29 24.43
C MET A 262 -20.37 -2.99 24.56
N GLU A 263 -20.35 -4.31 24.69
CA GLU A 263 -21.57 -5.10 24.84
C GLU A 263 -22.32 -4.74 26.14
N GLY A 264 -23.65 -4.84 26.15
CA GLY A 264 -24.48 -4.55 27.32
C GLY A 264 -24.76 -3.06 27.57
N GLY A 265 -24.46 -2.18 26.61
CA GLY A 265 -24.69 -0.73 26.73
C GLY A 265 -23.61 0.00 27.53
N TYR A 266 -22.49 -0.67 27.80
CA TYR A 266 -21.31 -0.07 28.43
C TYR A 266 -20.43 0.60 27.37
N PHE A 267 -19.65 1.59 27.80
CA PHE A 267 -18.66 2.26 26.96
C PHE A 267 -17.30 2.18 27.67
N SER A 268 -16.26 1.81 26.93
CA SER A 268 -14.91 2.08 27.37
C SER A 268 -14.67 3.58 27.20
N TYR A 269 -14.17 4.21 28.26
CA TYR A 269 -13.88 5.63 28.32
C TYR A 269 -12.37 5.80 28.27
N GLN A 270 -11.90 6.64 27.35
CA GLN A 270 -10.50 7.05 27.38
C GLN A 270 -10.36 8.51 26.96
N ALA A 271 -9.57 9.25 27.74
CA ALA A 271 -9.27 10.67 27.51
C ALA A 271 -7.87 10.79 26.91
N ILE A 272 -7.76 11.54 25.80
CA ILE A 272 -6.50 11.92 25.17
C ILE A 272 -6.21 13.38 25.54
N PRO A 273 -5.11 13.68 26.26
CA PRO A 273 -4.79 15.05 26.63
C PRO A 273 -4.36 15.87 25.40
N VAL A 274 -4.87 17.11 25.31
CA VAL A 274 -4.55 18.08 24.27
C VAL A 274 -3.56 19.08 24.83
N TYR A 275 -2.42 19.24 24.15
CA TYR A 275 -1.38 20.19 24.52
C TYR A 275 -1.30 21.34 23.52
N TYR A 276 -1.12 22.56 24.04
CA TYR A 276 -0.72 23.73 23.27
C TYR A 276 0.77 23.97 23.46
N LYS A 277 1.53 24.00 22.34
CA LYS A 277 2.97 24.30 22.37
C LYS A 277 3.16 25.81 22.50
N ILE A 278 3.63 26.27 23.65
CA ILE A 278 4.01 27.68 23.83
C ILE A 278 5.24 27.95 22.92
N PRO A 279 5.21 28.97 22.05
CA PRO A 279 6.36 29.31 21.23
C PRO A 279 7.55 29.68 22.12
N SER A 280 8.73 29.15 21.80
CA SER A 280 9.95 29.50 22.51
C SER A 280 10.21 31.01 22.39
N PRO A 281 10.63 31.69 23.47
CA PRO A 281 10.98 33.10 23.39
C PRO A 281 12.17 33.28 22.45
N ASN A 282 12.11 34.31 21.61
CA ASN A 282 13.19 34.72 20.72
C ASN A 282 13.90 35.93 21.32
N ILE A 283 15.21 35.82 21.55
CA ILE A 283 16.06 36.92 22.02
C ILE A 283 17.25 37.02 21.08
N GLU A 284 17.40 38.17 20.44
CA GLU A 284 18.50 38.52 19.57
C GLU A 284 19.31 39.63 20.23
N ILE A 285 20.64 39.45 20.31
CA ILE A 285 21.58 40.43 20.86
C ILE A 285 22.49 40.89 19.72
N LEU A 286 22.49 42.19 19.45
CA LEU A 286 23.31 42.83 18.43
C LEU A 286 24.40 43.65 19.13
N LEU A 287 25.66 43.29 18.88
CA LEU A 287 26.85 43.98 19.40
C LEU A 287 27.42 44.91 18.32
N GLY A 288 27.77 46.14 18.69
CA GLY A 288 28.31 47.12 17.76
C GLY A 288 29.76 46.89 17.35
N ASP A 289 30.62 46.48 18.30
CA ASP A 289 32.05 46.20 18.08
C ASP A 289 32.68 45.51 19.31
N SER A 290 34.00 45.28 19.31
CA SER A 290 34.80 44.84 20.45
C SER A 290 35.32 46.01 21.31
N PHE A 291 35.71 45.72 22.55
CA PHE A 291 36.44 46.68 23.39
C PHE A 291 37.88 46.82 22.92
N TYR A 292 38.33 48.07 22.71
CA TYR A 292 39.71 48.39 22.39
C TYR A 292 40.30 49.31 23.44
N LEU A 293 41.16 48.74 24.30
CA LEU A 293 41.95 49.48 25.28
C LEU A 293 43.35 49.70 24.73
N THR A 294 43.83 50.94 24.78
CA THR A 294 45.19 51.27 24.34
C THR A 294 46.06 51.60 25.54
N PHE A 295 47.11 50.81 25.74
CA PHE A 295 48.13 51.06 26.75
C PHE A 295 49.31 51.81 26.12
N ASP A 296 49.50 53.08 26.47
CA ASP A 296 50.67 53.88 26.05
C ASP A 296 51.64 54.07 27.22
N PRO A 297 52.76 53.33 27.28
CA PRO A 297 53.75 53.46 28.34
C PRO A 297 54.42 54.84 28.42
N ALA A 298 54.43 55.62 27.32
CA ALA A 298 55.01 56.95 27.29
C ALA A 298 54.10 58.00 27.93
N ASN A 299 52.79 57.72 27.99
CA ASN A 299 51.78 58.58 28.59
C ASN A 299 50.59 57.75 29.10
N PRO A 300 50.77 56.93 30.15
CA PRO A 300 49.71 56.06 30.62
C PRO A 300 48.60 56.90 31.27
N GLN A 301 47.35 56.61 30.92
CA GLN A 301 46.19 57.39 31.36
C GLN A 301 45.34 56.59 32.35
N ASN A 302 44.81 57.27 33.37
CA ASN A 302 43.73 56.75 34.19
C ASN A 302 42.38 57.29 33.72
N ASN A 303 41.31 56.59 34.07
CA ASN A 303 39.94 56.91 33.71
C ASN A 303 39.66 56.89 32.20
N TYR A 304 40.39 56.06 31.44
CA TYR A 304 40.01 55.79 30.06
C TYR A 304 38.75 54.93 30.07
N ILE A 305 37.68 55.38 29.39
CA ILE A 305 36.41 54.65 29.30
C ILE A 305 36.19 54.25 27.84
N SER A 306 36.17 52.95 27.58
CA SER A 306 35.75 52.37 26.31
C SER A 306 34.28 52.01 26.38
N LYS A 307 33.55 52.21 25.28
CA LYS A 307 32.11 51.92 25.18
C LYS A 307 31.79 51.05 23.98
N VAL A 308 30.94 50.06 24.17
CA VAL A 308 30.41 49.21 23.10
C VAL A 308 28.88 49.25 23.13
N PRO A 309 28.22 49.69 22.05
CA PRO A 309 26.76 49.72 22.01
C PRO A 309 26.20 48.31 21.82
N VAL A 310 25.15 48.01 22.58
CA VAL A 310 24.42 46.73 22.53
C VAL A 310 22.94 47.01 22.33
N THR A 311 22.31 46.26 21.43
CA THR A 311 20.85 46.27 21.24
C THR A 311 20.30 44.86 21.45
N ILE A 312 19.25 44.74 22.24
CA ILE A 312 18.56 43.48 22.52
C ILE A 312 17.14 43.57 21.97
N ASN A 313 16.79 42.65 21.08
CA ASN A 313 15.43 42.44 20.58
C ASN A 313 14.88 41.16 21.22
N SER A 314 13.84 41.29 22.02
CA SER A 314 13.28 40.20 22.82
C SER A 314 11.78 40.08 22.58
N SER A 315 11.29 38.86 22.36
CA SER A 315 9.86 38.56 22.40
C SER A 315 9.32 38.43 23.83
N ILE A 316 10.19 38.54 24.84
CA ILE A 316 9.81 38.57 26.26
C ILE A 316 9.65 40.04 26.67
N PRO A 317 8.48 40.45 27.20
CA PRO A 317 8.18 41.85 27.50
C PRO A 317 8.96 42.40 28.70
N THR A 318 9.40 41.53 29.62
CA THR A 318 10.09 41.91 30.86
C THR A 318 11.25 40.98 31.15
N TYR A 319 12.45 41.52 31.32
CA TYR A 319 13.67 40.74 31.61
C TYR A 319 14.72 41.58 32.32
N THR A 320 15.71 40.91 32.90
CA THR A 320 16.88 41.54 33.52
C THR A 320 18.17 41.17 32.78
N ILE A 321 19.08 42.14 32.68
CA ILE A 321 20.44 41.95 32.15
C ILE A 321 21.41 41.99 33.32
N ASN A 322 22.31 41.01 33.37
CA ASN A 322 23.50 41.02 34.21
C ASN A 322 24.73 40.99 33.32
N LEU A 323 25.74 41.78 33.70
CA LEU A 323 27.00 41.86 32.99
C LEU A 323 28.11 41.37 33.92
N SER A 324 29.07 40.63 33.38
CA SER A 324 30.27 40.24 34.13
C SER A 324 31.50 40.30 33.23
N LEU A 325 32.61 40.73 33.80
CA LEU A 325 33.92 40.73 33.16
C LEU A 325 34.72 39.53 33.68
N ASP A 326 35.39 38.83 32.78
CA ASP A 326 36.27 37.71 33.07
C ASP A 326 37.61 37.95 32.37
N ILE A 327 38.67 38.16 33.15
CA ILE A 327 40.03 38.34 32.64
C ILE A 327 40.72 36.99 32.68
N PHE A 328 41.38 36.62 31.57
CA PHE A 328 42.04 35.31 31.51
C PHE A 328 43.18 35.24 32.53
N ASP A 329 43.38 34.06 33.13
CA ASP A 329 44.35 33.83 34.21
C ASP A 329 45.77 34.35 33.90
N GLU A 330 46.17 34.30 32.63
CA GLU A 330 47.47 34.77 32.11
C GLU A 330 47.66 36.28 32.28
N TYR A 331 46.57 37.04 32.45
CA TYR A 331 46.56 38.49 32.58
C TYR A 331 46.03 38.99 33.94
N ASN A 332 45.87 38.13 34.96
CA ASN A 332 45.29 38.53 36.26
C ASN A 332 45.95 39.76 36.92
N PHE A 333 47.21 40.07 36.58
CA PHE A 333 47.89 41.28 37.05
C PHE A 333 47.23 42.61 36.59
N ILE A 334 46.33 42.56 35.58
CA ILE A 334 45.56 43.74 35.13
C ILE A 334 44.14 43.81 35.71
N GLU A 335 43.69 42.77 36.41
CA GLU A 335 42.31 42.62 36.92
C GLU A 335 41.87 43.77 37.82
N GLU A 336 42.75 44.26 38.68
CA GLU A 336 42.44 45.37 39.59
C GLU A 336 42.36 46.74 38.89
N TYR A 337 42.81 46.83 37.63
CA TYR A 337 42.93 48.10 36.90
C TYR A 337 41.95 48.22 35.74
N ILE A 338 41.20 47.16 35.44
CA ILE A 338 40.19 47.12 34.39
C ILE A 338 38.87 46.66 35.00
N TYR A 339 37.84 47.50 34.92
CA TYR A 339 36.56 47.19 35.53
C TYR A 339 35.38 47.67 34.70
N LEU A 340 34.31 46.89 34.80
CA LEU A 340 33.02 47.19 34.23
C LEU A 340 32.32 48.27 35.07
N ILE A 341 31.89 49.37 34.44
CA ILE A 341 31.27 50.50 35.16
C ILE A 341 29.78 50.25 35.43
N ASN A 342 29.11 49.52 34.55
CA ASN A 342 27.67 49.27 34.61
C ASN A 342 27.32 47.81 34.96
N ASP A 343 28.02 47.25 35.94
CA ASP A 343 27.85 45.88 36.44
C ASP A 343 26.53 45.62 37.20
N GLN A 344 25.76 46.67 37.50
CA GLN A 344 24.47 46.55 38.17
C GLN A 344 23.42 45.90 37.26
N THR A 345 22.58 45.05 37.84
CA THR A 345 21.45 44.42 37.14
C THR A 345 20.51 45.47 36.52
N ILE A 346 20.32 45.41 35.21
CA ILE A 346 19.44 46.31 34.46
C ILE A 346 18.08 45.64 34.28
N SER A 347 17.01 46.26 34.77
CA SER A 347 15.63 45.78 34.57
C SER A 347 14.99 46.46 33.36
N ILE A 348 14.36 45.68 32.47
CA ILE A 348 13.83 46.16 31.19
C ILE A 348 12.39 45.70 31.03
N ASP A 349 11.52 46.68 30.73
CA ASP A 349 10.11 46.48 30.38
C ASP A 349 9.86 46.95 28.93
N SER A 350 10.60 46.39 27.97
CA SER A 350 10.51 46.71 26.55
C SER A 350 11.03 45.56 25.69
N GLU A 351 10.41 45.34 24.52
CA GLU A 351 10.85 44.34 23.54
C GLU A 351 12.16 44.74 22.84
N ILE A 352 12.47 46.04 22.77
CA ILE A 352 13.71 46.57 22.20
C ILE A 352 14.39 47.46 23.24
N TYR A 353 15.63 47.16 23.57
CA TYR A 353 16.43 47.94 24.50
C TYR A 353 17.86 48.11 24.00
N SER A 354 18.38 49.33 24.11
CA SER A 354 19.75 49.67 23.72
C SER A 354 20.48 50.34 24.88
N PHE A 355 21.73 49.94 25.10
CA PHE A 355 22.61 50.50 26.11
C PHE A 355 24.08 50.35 25.69
N ASP A 356 24.96 51.12 26.32
CA ASP A 356 26.41 50.97 26.14
C ASP A 356 26.98 50.13 27.28
N ILE A 357 27.75 49.09 26.96
CA ILE A 357 28.64 48.45 27.94
C ILE A 357 29.84 49.36 28.10
N GLU A 358 30.19 49.71 29.34
CA GLU A 358 31.27 50.65 29.63
C GLU A 358 32.37 49.98 30.46
N LEU A 359 33.59 50.01 29.93
CA LEU A 359 34.76 49.43 30.56
C LEU A 359 35.79 50.51 30.83
N LYS A 360 36.18 50.65 32.10
CA LYS A 360 37.16 51.62 32.57
C LYS A 360 38.51 50.96 32.76
N ALA A 361 39.56 51.65 32.34
CA ALA A 361 40.95 51.25 32.56
C ALA A 361 41.76 52.35 33.26
N ASP A 362 42.49 51.97 34.30
CA ASP A 362 43.38 52.83 35.09
C ASP A 362 44.86 52.44 34.86
N PHE A 363 45.32 52.68 33.62
CA PHE A 363 46.62 52.21 33.14
C PHE A 363 47.83 52.95 33.72
N ALA A 364 47.67 54.18 34.19
CA ALA A 364 48.75 54.89 34.88
C ALA A 364 49.05 54.25 36.24
N ASP A 365 48.02 53.79 36.94
CA ASP A 365 48.19 53.09 38.21
C ASP A 365 48.83 51.71 37.98
N LEU A 366 48.33 50.94 37.00
CA LEU A 366 48.94 49.69 36.56
C LEU A 366 50.43 49.87 36.24
N TRP A 367 50.78 50.89 35.45
CA TRP A 367 52.17 51.13 35.05
C TRP A 367 53.05 51.56 36.22
N ASN A 368 52.56 52.42 37.12
CA ASN A 368 53.35 52.90 38.25
C ASN A 368 53.61 51.81 39.28
N GLU A 369 52.64 50.92 39.50
CA GLU A 369 52.71 49.87 40.52
C GLU A 369 53.39 48.60 40.03
N ASN A 370 53.21 48.24 38.74
CA ASN A 370 53.66 46.97 38.18
C ASN A 370 54.70 47.10 37.06
N LYS A 371 55.36 48.26 36.94
CA LYS A 371 56.30 48.56 35.84
C LYS A 371 57.30 47.45 35.53
N GLU A 372 58.04 47.00 36.55
CA GLU A 372 59.12 46.01 36.36
C GLU A 372 58.57 44.64 35.96
N PHE A 373 57.40 44.27 36.48
CA PHE A 373 56.69 43.04 36.14
C PHE A 373 56.16 43.09 34.71
N ILE A 374 55.52 44.19 34.30
CA ILE A 374 55.04 44.37 32.91
C ILE A 374 56.20 44.27 31.91
N LEU A 375 57.35 44.90 32.24
CA LEU A 375 58.56 44.79 31.41
C LEU A 375 59.11 43.35 31.36
N SER A 376 58.94 42.54 32.41
CA SER A 376 59.31 41.13 32.39
C SER A 376 58.36 40.29 31.52
N GLN A 377 57.06 40.62 31.47
CA GLN A 377 56.08 39.94 30.62
C GLN A 377 56.37 40.09 29.11
N PHE A 378 56.95 41.21 28.68
CA PHE A 378 57.45 41.38 27.31
C PHE A 378 58.65 40.46 27.00
N ASN A 379 59.55 40.26 27.96
CA ASN A 379 60.68 39.34 27.79
C ASN A 379 60.22 37.87 27.70
N GLU A 380 59.11 37.53 28.37
CA GLU A 380 58.48 36.21 28.36
C GLU A 380 57.52 36.01 27.17
N SER A 381 57.35 37.02 26.30
CA SER A 381 56.42 37.02 25.15
C SER A 381 54.94 36.83 25.53
N ILE A 382 54.57 37.07 26.79
CA ILE A 382 53.18 37.10 27.26
C ILE A 382 52.51 38.41 26.82
N LEU A 383 53.26 39.50 26.80
CA LEU A 383 52.87 40.75 26.12
C LEU A 383 53.70 40.92 24.84
N THR A 384 53.05 41.32 23.74
CA THR A 384 53.71 41.61 22.46
C THR A 384 53.42 43.05 22.03
N VAL A 385 54.36 43.68 21.30
CA VAL A 385 54.26 45.09 20.90
C VAL A 385 53.51 45.28 19.57
N GLU A 386 53.29 44.20 18.81
CA GLU A 386 52.84 44.28 17.41
C GLU A 386 51.41 43.77 17.17
N ASP A 387 50.74 43.14 18.14
CA ASP A 387 49.41 42.54 17.97
C ASP A 387 48.38 43.04 18.99
N GLN A 388 47.10 43.04 18.60
CA GLN A 388 45.99 43.20 19.55
C GLN A 388 45.91 41.95 20.44
N ILE A 389 46.02 42.13 21.75
CA ILE A 389 45.99 41.04 22.72
C ILE A 389 44.55 40.89 23.25
N HIS A 390 44.00 39.68 23.14
CA HIS A 390 42.72 39.35 23.76
C HIS A 390 42.96 38.94 25.22
N ILE A 391 42.52 39.80 26.14
CA ILE A 391 42.83 39.69 27.57
C ILE A 391 41.67 39.17 28.43
N GLY A 392 40.47 39.04 27.87
CA GLY A 392 39.28 38.61 28.61
C GLY A 392 37.97 38.85 27.87
N GLU A 393 36.87 38.35 28.43
CA GLU A 393 35.52 38.42 27.86
C GLU A 393 34.54 39.18 28.76
N VAL A 394 33.55 39.82 28.14
CA VAL A 394 32.39 40.38 28.84
C VAL A 394 31.17 39.54 28.52
N TYR A 395 30.56 38.95 29.55
CA TYR A 395 29.37 38.13 29.41
C TYR A 395 28.11 38.95 29.65
N ILE A 396 27.12 38.76 28.78
CA ILE A 396 25.76 39.31 28.93
C ILE A 396 24.83 38.16 29.28
N THR A 397 24.31 38.14 30.52
CA THR A 397 23.33 37.16 30.96
C THR A 397 21.95 37.79 31.02
N ILE A 398 20.99 37.17 30.32
CA ILE A 398 19.60 37.60 30.32
C ILE A 398 18.77 36.62 31.13
N THR A 399 18.05 37.13 32.12
CA THR A 399 17.13 36.34 32.94
C THR A 399 15.72 36.90 32.84
N SER A 400 14.76 36.03 32.54
CA SER A 400 13.35 36.35 32.55
C SER A 400 12.68 35.60 33.69
N SER A 401 11.99 36.32 34.58
CA SER A 401 11.07 35.68 35.53
C SER A 401 9.75 35.43 34.82
N SER A 402 9.49 34.18 34.43
CA SER A 402 8.14 33.76 34.07
C SER A 402 7.25 33.90 35.31
N SER A 403 6.20 34.73 35.23
CA SER A 403 5.08 34.65 36.18
C SER A 403 4.11 33.55 35.74
#